data_AF-A0A915JSG0-F1
#
_entry.id   AF-A0A915JSG0-F1
#
_cell.length_a   1.000
_cell.length_b   1.000
_cell.length_c   1.000
_cell.angle_alpha   90.00
_cell.angle_beta   90.00
_cell.angle_gamma   90.00
#
_symmetry.space_group_name_H-M   'P 1'
#
loop_
_entity.id
_entity.type
_entity.pdbx_description
1 polymer ?
#
loop_
_entity_poly.entity_id
_entity_poly.type
_entity_poly.pdbx_seq_one_letter_code
_entity_poly.pdbx_strand_id
1 'polypeptide(L)' 'MIIREASDVYKSPRATLARRVQSDSEAVRHPTVLSEEEEILLCEHLTLVAEWGYPLTRTNLRYMVKDYLDKK' A
#
# COMPACT_ATOMS: atom_id res chain seq x y z
N MET A 1 -26.07 4.33 -9.61
CA MET A 1 -26.73 3.63 -8.48
C MET A 1 -27.02 4.66 -7.41
N ILE A 2 -28.28 4.79 -6.99
CA ILE A 2 -28.66 5.77 -5.97
C ILE A 2 -28.34 5.18 -4.58
N ILE A 3 -27.88 5.99 -3.61
CA ILE A 3 -27.49 5.55 -2.25
C ILE A 3 -28.60 4.71 -1.57
N ARG A 4 -29.87 4.96 -1.92
CA ARG A 4 -31.03 4.18 -1.46
C ARG A 4 -30.98 2.73 -1.93
N GLU A 5 -30.80 2.51 -3.23
CA GLU A 5 -30.70 1.18 -3.83
C GLU A 5 -29.47 0.43 -3.26
N ALA A 6 -28.37 1.15 -3.05
CA ALA A 6 -27.17 0.60 -2.44
C ALA A 6 -27.41 0.19 -0.97
N SER A 7 -28.21 0.94 -0.21
CA SER A 7 -28.57 0.59 1.18
C SER A 7 -29.33 -0.73 1.24
N ASP A 8 -30.23 -0.96 0.29
CA ASP A 8 -31.09 -2.15 0.26
C ASP A 8 -30.30 -3.38 -0.20
N VAL A 9 -29.39 -3.23 -1.17
CA VAL A 9 -28.51 -4.29 -1.67
C VAL A 9 -27.44 -4.67 -0.66
N TYR A 10 -26.72 -3.69 -0.11
CA TYR A 10 -25.56 -3.92 0.76
C TYR A 10 -25.92 -4.00 2.25
N LYS A 11 -27.21 -3.82 2.61
CA LYS A 11 -27.70 -3.78 4.00
C LYS A 11 -26.88 -2.88 4.92
N SER A 12 -26.26 -1.86 4.35
CA SER A 12 -25.43 -0.90 5.05
C SER A 12 -26.24 0.38 5.27
N PRO A 13 -26.16 1.02 6.45
CA PRO A 13 -26.90 2.25 6.72
C PRO A 13 -26.61 3.33 5.67
N ARG A 14 -27.65 4.07 5.28
CA ARG A 14 -27.55 5.17 4.30
C ARG A 14 -26.49 6.20 4.70
N ALA A 15 -26.36 6.49 5.98
CA ALA A 15 -25.33 7.41 6.51
C ALA A 15 -23.91 6.89 6.27
N THR A 16 -23.68 5.58 6.40
CA THR A 16 -22.38 4.95 6.15
C THR A 16 -22.01 4.99 4.67
N LEU A 17 -22.98 4.70 3.79
CA LEU A 17 -22.79 4.78 2.34
C LEU A 17 -22.59 6.22 1.87
N ALA A 18 -23.40 7.16 2.37
CA ALA A 18 -23.25 8.59 2.06
C ALA A 18 -21.90 9.12 2.53
N ARG A 19 -21.49 8.79 3.76
CA ARG A 19 -20.16 9.13 4.27
C ARG A 19 -19.06 8.58 3.36
N ARG A 20 -19.15 7.32 2.95
CA ARG A 20 -18.12 6.66 2.13
C ARG A 20 -18.07 7.14 0.68
N VAL A 21 -19.17 7.66 0.15
CA VAL A 21 -19.22 8.33 -1.16
C VAL A 21 -18.67 9.76 -1.07
N GLN A 22 -18.89 10.43 0.07
CA GLN A 22 -18.47 11.82 0.28
C GLN A 22 -17.03 11.94 0.78
N SER A 23 -16.51 10.93 1.46
CA SER A 23 -15.11 10.86 1.85
C SER A 23 -14.32 10.16 0.74
N ASP A 24 -13.44 10.92 0.07
CA ASP A 24 -12.24 10.41 -0.59
C ASP A 24 -11.34 9.80 0.48
N SER A 25 -11.80 8.68 1.02
CA SER A 25 -11.08 7.94 2.04
C SER A 25 -9.96 7.30 1.26
N GLU A 26 -8.82 7.99 1.15
CA GLU A 26 -7.58 7.33 0.81
C GLU A 26 -7.53 6.07 1.67
N ALA A 27 -7.26 4.93 1.02
CA ALA A 27 -7.21 3.64 1.69
C ALA A 27 -6.41 3.85 2.97
N VAL A 28 -7.01 3.55 4.13
CA VAL A 28 -6.43 3.79 5.46
C VAL A 28 -4.99 3.28 5.43
N ARG A 29 -4.03 4.18 5.20
CA ARG A 29 -2.63 3.82 5.11
C ARG A 29 -2.21 3.57 6.54
N HIS A 30 -1.93 2.32 6.88
CA HIS A 30 -1.23 2.04 8.11
C HIS A 30 0.09 2.83 8.08
N PRO A 31 0.53 3.40 9.21
CA PRO A 31 1.81 4.08 9.26
C PRO A 31 2.90 3.09 8.79
N THR A 32 3.46 3.36 7.63
CA THR A 32 4.59 2.60 7.07
C THR A 32 5.85 3.07 7.77
N VAL A 33 6.75 2.13 8.05
CA VAL A 33 8.06 2.47 8.65
C VAL A 33 8.98 3.14 7.62
N LEU A 34 8.76 2.83 6.34
CA LEU A 34 9.42 3.46 5.21
C LEU A 34 8.65 4.69 4.74
N SER A 35 9.36 5.75 4.39
CA SER A 35 8.80 6.86 3.62
C SER A 35 8.60 6.45 2.16
N GLU A 36 7.74 7.16 1.43
CA GLU A 36 7.50 6.91 0.01
C GLU A 36 8.79 7.07 -0.83
N GLU A 37 9.63 8.03 -0.47
CA GLU A 37 10.95 8.25 -1.09
C GLU A 37 11.89 7.05 -0.89
N GLU A 38 11.89 6.45 0.31
CA GLU A 38 12.68 5.26 0.64
C GLU A 38 12.19 4.03 -0.14
N GLU A 39 10.86 3.88 -0.29
CA GLU A 39 10.26 2.79 -1.07
C GLU A 39 10.61 2.88 -2.56
N ILE A 40 10.58 4.09 -3.13
CA ILE A 40 10.97 4.34 -4.52
C ILE A 40 12.43 3.95 -4.75
N LEU A 41 13.33 4.43 -3.89
CA LEU A 41 14.77 4.19 -4.01
C LEU A 41 15.10 2.70 -3.89
N LEU A 42 14.45 1.98 -2.97
CA LEU A 42 14.55 0.51 -2.86
C LEU A 42 14.12 -0.17 -4.17
N CYS A 43 12.98 0.24 -4.76
CA CYS A 43 12.48 -0.35 -6.00
C CYS A 43 13.40 -0.12 -7.20
N GLU A 44 13.96 1.09 -7.33
CA GLU A 44 14.91 1.41 -8.40
C GLU A 44 16.16 0.51 -8.33
N HIS A 45 16.72 0.34 -7.13
CA HIS A 45 17.90 -0.51 -6.93
C HIS A 45 17.59 -2.00 -7.20
N LEU A 46 16.43 -2.49 -6.78
CA LEU A 46 16.01 -3.86 -7.05
C LEU A 46 15.82 -4.12 -8.55
N THR A 47 15.29 -3.13 -9.27
CA THR A 47 15.11 -3.21 -10.72
C THR A 47 16.45 -3.29 -11.42
N LEU A 48 17.40 -2.41 -11.07
CA LEU A 48 18.76 -2.42 -11.61
C LEU A 48 19.50 -3.74 -11.36
N VAL A 49 19.38 -4.30 -10.15
CA VAL A 49 19.98 -5.59 -9.81
C VAL A 49 19.34 -6.76 -10.58
N ALA A 50 18.03 -6.69 -10.82
CA ALA A 50 17.32 -7.65 -11.66
C ALA A 50 17.75 -7.55 -13.14
N GLU A 51 17.96 -6.35 -13.66
CA GLU A 51 18.48 -6.11 -15.02
C GLU A 51 19.89 -6.68 -15.20
N TRP A 52 20.72 -6.64 -14.15
CA TRP A 52 22.03 -7.29 -14.14
C TRP A 52 21.97 -8.83 -14.07
N GLY A 53 20.77 -9.40 -13.96
CA GLY A 53 20.55 -10.83 -13.90
C GLY A 53 20.85 -11.44 -12.53
N TYR A 54 20.91 -10.62 -11.48
CA TYR A 54 21.16 -11.15 -10.13
C TYR A 54 19.92 -11.85 -9.59
N PRO A 55 20.02 -13.10 -9.13
CA PRO A 55 18.88 -13.83 -8.58
C PRO A 55 18.54 -13.29 -7.19
N LEU A 56 17.53 -12.41 -7.11
CA LEU A 56 16.99 -11.93 -5.85
C LEU A 56 15.81 -12.79 -5.40
N THR A 57 15.93 -13.37 -4.20
CA THR A 57 14.81 -14.06 -3.56
C THR A 57 14.04 -13.12 -2.63
N ARG A 58 12.79 -13.47 -2.32
CA ARG A 58 11.97 -12.76 -1.34
C ARG A 58 12.64 -12.66 0.03
N THR A 59 13.49 -13.62 0.38
CA THR A 59 14.26 -13.63 1.63
C THR A 59 15.36 -12.56 1.61
N ASN A 60 16.08 -12.40 0.50
CA ASN A 60 17.11 -11.36 0.37
C ASN A 60 16.49 -9.96 0.50
N LEU A 61 15.36 -9.73 -0.17
CA LEU A 61 14.57 -8.50 -0.05
C LEU A 61 14.25 -8.15 1.41
N ARG A 62 13.75 -9.13 2.18
CA ARG A 62 13.44 -8.92 3.60
C ARG A 62 14.67 -8.55 4.42
N TYR A 63 15.81 -9.19 4.16
CA TYR A 63 17.03 -8.87 4.87
C TYR A 63 17.59 -7.49 4.49
N MET A 64 17.50 -7.08 3.23
CA MET A 64 17.92 -5.75 2.79
C MET A 64 17.07 -4.65 3.44
N VAL A 65 15.74 -4.82 3.43
CA VAL A 65 14.82 -3.87 4.09
C VAL A 65 15.05 -3.86 5.60
N LYS A 66 15.26 -5.02 6.23
CA LYS A 66 15.56 -5.11 7.66
C LYS A 66 16.87 -4.40 8.01
N ASP A 67 17.94 -4.67 7.28
CA ASP A 67 19.26 -4.05 7.51
C ASP A 67 19.21 -2.53 7.36
N TYR A 68 18.45 -2.05 6.38
CA TYR A 68 18.18 -0.62 6.20
C TYR A 68 17.46 -0.02 7.41
N LEU A 69 16.38 -0.65 7.87
CA LEU A 69 15.60 -0.18 9.01
C LEU A 69 16.36 -0.28 10.35
N ASP A 70 17.21 -1.27 10.53
CA ASP A 70 18.02 -1.46 11.74
C ASP A 70 19.16 -0.41 11.85
N LYS A 71 19.58 0.19 10.72
CA LYS A 71 20.66 1.21 10.64
C LYS A 71 20.17 2.66 10.62
N LYS A 72 18.86 2.86 10.47
CA LYS A 72 18.19 4.17 10.50
C LYS A 72 18.11 4.70 11.93
#